data_AF-A0A6J8ADX3-F1
#
_entry.id   AF-A0A6J8ADX3-F1
#
_cell.length_a   1.000
_cell.length_b   1.000
_cell.length_c   1.000
_cell.angle_alpha   90.00
_cell.angle_beta   90.00
_cell.angle_gamma   90.00
#
_symmetry.space_group_name_H-M   'P 1'
#
loop_
_entity.id
_entity.type
_entity.pdbx_description
1 polymer ?
#
loop_
_entity_poly.entity_id
_entity_poly.type
_entity_poly.pdbx_seq_one_letter_code
_entity_poly.pdbx_strand_id
1 'polypeptide(L)'
;MFLSYLAFITTASTVFVQCHDCNDYDLSASDQSLVDMIKHYLHTSRKMECPPEGKQSTSGVTYIRWGKKVCPKGVEMVYTGQVGGNSHAYKAGGVNYLCLPNHPENGKTFSGENDQLFGAEYETDSGYKSSGMKDNLQQKEVPCAVCHQRNRSVILMIPVKKTCHKGWTSEYSGYLLTDHKTHSSKEYACVDKDAEPLDNKTV
;
A
#
# COMPACT_ATOMS: atom_id res chain seq x y z
N MET A 1 16.85 -23.30 -11.34
CA MET A 1 15.67 -24.08 -11.77
C MET A 1 15.28 -24.98 -10.61
N PHE A 2 14.41 -24.50 -9.73
CA PHE A 2 13.84 -25.28 -8.63
C PHE A 2 12.34 -24.99 -8.60
N LEU A 3 11.55 -25.93 -9.10
CA LEU A 3 10.10 -25.94 -8.97
C LEU A 3 9.78 -26.58 -7.62
N SER A 4 9.20 -25.80 -6.72
CA SER A 4 8.59 -26.32 -5.50
C SER A 4 7.34 -27.11 -5.87
N TYR A 5 7.32 -28.38 -5.47
CA TYR A 5 6.20 -29.31 -5.56
C TYR A 5 4.91 -28.68 -5.01
N LEU A 6 3.88 -28.56 -5.84
CA LEU A 6 2.49 -28.39 -5.40
C LEU A 6 1.82 -29.76 -5.52
N ALA A 7 1.61 -30.41 -4.38
CA ALA A 7 0.74 -31.57 -4.30
C ALA A 7 -0.71 -31.13 -4.53
N PHE A 8 -1.38 -31.84 -5.44
CA PHE A 8 -2.81 -31.66 -5.74
C PHE A 8 -3.65 -31.77 -4.46
N ILE A 9 -4.41 -30.72 -4.12
CA ILE A 9 -5.63 -30.86 -3.32
C ILE A 9 -6.78 -30.33 -4.17
N THR A 10 -7.58 -31.27 -4.66
CA THR A 10 -8.87 -31.01 -5.30
C THR A 10 -9.86 -30.53 -4.24
N THR A 11 -10.05 -29.23 -4.09
CA THR A 11 -11.32 -28.69 -3.59
C THR A 11 -11.70 -27.45 -4.40
N ALA A 12 -12.90 -27.48 -4.99
CA ALA A 12 -13.48 -26.30 -5.60
C ALA A 12 -13.84 -25.31 -4.48
N SER A 13 -13.15 -24.18 -4.41
CA SER A 13 -13.57 -23.07 -3.56
C SER A 13 -14.21 -21.99 -4.43
N THR A 14 -15.52 -22.08 -4.56
CA THR A 14 -16.35 -21.00 -5.10
C THR A 14 -16.40 -19.88 -4.05
N VAL A 15 -15.79 -18.73 -4.34
CA VAL A 15 -15.92 -17.54 -3.49
C VAL A 15 -17.26 -16.87 -3.83
N PHE A 16 -18.28 -17.07 -3.01
CA PHE A 16 -19.49 -16.27 -3.04
C PHE A 16 -19.31 -15.07 -2.11
N VAL A 17 -19.34 -13.86 -2.68
CA VAL A 17 -19.61 -12.65 -1.90
C VAL A 17 -21.09 -12.34 -2.10
N GLN A 18 -21.91 -12.85 -1.20
CA GLN A 18 -23.32 -12.46 -1.10
C GLN A 18 -23.41 -11.40 -0.01
N CYS A 19 -23.75 -10.17 -0.39
CA CYS A 19 -24.21 -9.19 0.59
C CYS A 19 -25.55 -9.70 1.11
N HIS A 20 -25.57 -10.14 2.37
CA HIS A 20 -26.80 -10.54 3.04
C HIS A 20 -27.55 -9.30 3.49
N ASP A 21 -28.82 -9.22 3.13
CA ASP A 21 -29.82 -8.36 3.74
C ASP A 21 -29.72 -8.45 5.27
N CYS A 22 -29.79 -7.29 5.93
CA CYS A 22 -29.80 -7.16 7.38
C CYS A 22 -31.17 -7.58 7.93
N ASN A 23 -31.47 -8.88 7.94
CA ASN A 23 -32.53 -9.42 8.78
C ASN A 23 -31.92 -10.06 10.02
N ASP A 24 -32.51 -9.70 11.17
CA ASP A 24 -32.15 -10.13 12.51
C ASP A 24 -31.92 -11.65 12.58
N TYR A 25 -30.72 -12.04 12.99
CA TYR A 25 -30.42 -13.44 13.32
C TYR A 25 -30.56 -13.61 14.83
N ASP A 26 -31.64 -14.28 15.25
CA ASP A 26 -31.80 -14.72 16.63
C ASP A 26 -30.89 -15.93 16.88
N LEU A 27 -29.97 -15.81 17.83
CA LEU A 27 -28.94 -16.81 18.13
C LEU A 27 -29.10 -17.29 19.57
N SER A 28 -29.72 -18.46 19.74
CA SER A 28 -29.75 -19.15 21.02
C SER A 28 -28.38 -19.74 21.38
N ALA A 29 -28.07 -19.73 22.67
CA ALA A 29 -26.74 -20.00 23.22
C ALA A 29 -26.46 -21.50 23.41
N SER A 30 -25.28 -21.95 22.97
CA SER A 30 -24.60 -23.14 23.49
C SER A 30 -23.10 -23.09 23.19
N ASP A 31 -22.33 -23.09 24.28
CA ASP A 31 -20.91 -23.41 24.56
C ASP A 31 -19.71 -22.72 23.87
N GLN A 32 -19.19 -21.78 24.66
CA GLN A 32 -17.82 -21.35 25.04
C GLN A 32 -16.62 -21.25 24.07
N SER A 33 -16.12 -20.00 24.05
CA SER A 33 -14.73 -19.48 23.93
C SER A 33 -14.33 -18.87 22.59
N LEU A 34 -14.44 -19.58 21.47
CA LEU A 34 -14.08 -18.99 20.16
C LEU A 34 -15.26 -18.29 19.51
N VAL A 35 -16.44 -18.92 19.55
CA VAL A 35 -17.65 -18.37 18.96
C VAL A 35 -18.08 -17.11 19.69
N ASP A 36 -17.92 -17.03 21.02
CA ASP A 36 -18.24 -15.81 21.77
C ASP A 36 -17.24 -14.69 21.54
N MET A 37 -15.96 -15.01 21.33
CA MET A 37 -14.95 -14.02 20.91
C MET A 37 -15.22 -13.52 19.50
N ILE A 38 -15.58 -14.41 18.57
CA ILE A 38 -15.99 -14.04 17.21
C ILE A 38 -17.31 -13.26 17.24
N LYS A 39 -18.29 -13.64 18.06
CA LYS A 39 -19.54 -12.89 18.26
C LYS A 39 -19.25 -11.51 18.83
N HIS A 40 -18.39 -11.40 19.85
CA HIS A 40 -18.00 -10.12 20.44
C HIS A 40 -17.27 -9.25 19.42
N TYR A 41 -16.30 -9.81 18.70
CA TYR A 41 -15.57 -9.13 17.64
C TYR A 41 -16.49 -8.69 16.50
N LEU A 42 -17.40 -9.56 16.04
CA LEU A 42 -18.41 -9.23 15.02
C LEU A 42 -19.46 -8.25 15.53
N HIS A 43 -19.74 -8.19 16.83
CA HIS A 43 -20.66 -7.23 17.41
C HIS A 43 -19.99 -5.86 17.62
N THR A 44 -18.74 -5.81 18.09
CA THR A 44 -17.99 -4.56 18.26
C THR A 44 -17.56 -3.97 16.92
N SER A 45 -17.17 -4.80 15.93
CA SER A 45 -16.86 -4.33 14.57
C SER A 45 -18.09 -3.91 13.75
N ARG A 46 -19.30 -4.38 14.11
CA ARG A 46 -20.57 -3.92 13.51
C ARG A 46 -21.20 -2.70 14.18
N LYS A 47 -20.61 -2.14 15.24
CA LYS A 47 -20.97 -0.79 15.72
C LYS A 47 -20.39 0.33 14.85
N MET A 48 -20.34 0.11 13.54
CA MET A 48 -20.36 1.21 12.60
C MET A 48 -21.83 1.58 12.45
N GLU A 49 -22.28 2.56 13.23
CA GLU A 49 -23.61 3.13 13.05
C GLU A 49 -23.76 3.48 11.57
N CYS A 50 -24.74 2.85 10.90
CA CYS A 50 -25.10 3.23 9.55
C CYS A 50 -25.33 4.75 9.54
N PRO A 51 -24.66 5.52 8.67
CA PRO A 51 -24.92 6.94 8.57
C PRO A 51 -26.42 7.16 8.34
N PRO A 52 -27.07 8.11 9.02
CA PRO A 52 -28.46 8.42 8.77
C PRO A 52 -28.67 8.70 7.27
N GLU A 53 -29.73 8.15 6.70
CA GLU A 53 -30.09 8.35 5.30
C GLU A 53 -30.10 9.86 4.99
N GLY A 54 -29.24 10.29 4.07
CA GLY A 54 -29.18 11.70 3.67
C GLY A 54 -27.79 12.35 3.65
N LYS A 55 -26.74 11.69 4.12
CA LYS A 55 -25.36 12.03 3.73
C LYS A 55 -24.74 10.84 3.03
N GLN A 56 -24.56 10.96 1.71
CA GLN A 56 -23.61 10.11 1.00
C GLN A 56 -22.25 10.30 1.68
N SER A 57 -21.90 9.37 2.58
CA SER A 57 -20.50 9.13 2.89
C SER A 57 -19.86 8.83 1.55
N THR A 58 -19.02 9.75 1.06
CA THR A 58 -18.25 9.52 -0.16
C THR A 58 -17.19 8.48 0.19
N SER A 59 -17.61 7.21 0.22
CA SER A 59 -16.73 6.07 0.38
C SER A 59 -15.62 6.16 -0.66
N GLY A 60 -14.39 5.91 -0.23
CA GLY A 60 -13.22 6.07 -1.04
C GLY A 60 -12.09 5.19 -0.54
N VAL A 61 -11.08 5.04 -1.38
CA VAL A 61 -9.87 4.27 -1.07
C VAL A 61 -8.66 5.16 -1.22
N THR A 62 -7.71 5.01 -0.31
CA THR A 62 -6.43 5.70 -0.38
C THR A 62 -5.36 4.77 -0.92
N TYR A 63 -4.46 5.30 -1.75
CA TYR A 63 -3.27 4.60 -2.21
C TYR A 63 -2.08 5.53 -2.30
N ILE A 64 -0.89 4.94 -2.32
CA ILE A 64 0.37 5.68 -2.52
C ILE A 64 0.80 5.51 -3.97
N ARG A 65 1.06 6.63 -4.64
CA ARG A 65 1.68 6.68 -5.95
C ARG A 65 3.17 6.92 -5.77
N TRP A 66 3.94 5.84 -5.84
CA TRP A 66 5.39 5.88 -5.66
C TRP A 66 6.09 6.47 -6.88
N GLY A 67 7.03 7.37 -6.66
CA GLY A 67 7.83 8.02 -7.70
C GLY A 67 7.16 9.19 -8.41
N LYS A 68 6.07 9.73 -7.86
CA LYS A 68 5.43 10.96 -8.35
C LYS A 68 5.07 11.88 -7.19
N LYS A 69 5.17 13.19 -7.40
CA LYS A 69 4.75 14.25 -6.47
C LYS A 69 3.24 14.52 -6.54
N VAL A 70 2.55 14.04 -7.58
CA VAL A 70 1.13 14.33 -7.84
C VAL A 70 0.29 13.10 -8.13
N CYS A 71 -0.98 13.14 -7.70
CA CYS A 71 -1.98 12.13 -8.02
C CYS A 71 -2.46 12.24 -9.48
N PRO A 72 -3.04 11.16 -10.06
CA PRO A 72 -3.63 11.22 -11.40
C PRO A 72 -4.79 12.23 -11.47
N LYS A 73 -5.12 12.67 -12.69
CA LYS A 73 -6.25 13.60 -12.89
C LYS A 73 -7.55 12.96 -12.41
N GLY A 74 -8.35 13.70 -11.65
CA GLY A 74 -9.63 13.23 -11.10
C GLY A 74 -9.51 12.45 -9.79
N VAL A 75 -8.30 12.29 -9.26
CA VAL A 75 -8.02 11.71 -7.93
C VAL A 75 -7.62 12.83 -6.98
N GLU A 76 -8.13 12.81 -5.76
CA GLU A 76 -7.83 13.83 -4.75
C GLU A 76 -6.45 13.60 -4.15
N MET A 77 -5.63 14.65 -4.06
CA MET A 77 -4.35 14.58 -3.35
C MET A 77 -4.61 14.76 -1.86
N VAL A 78 -4.15 13.81 -1.04
CA VAL A 78 -4.14 13.93 0.42
C VAL A 78 -2.90 14.70 0.85
N TYR A 79 -1.71 14.24 0.44
CA TYR A 79 -0.45 14.96 0.60
C TYR A 79 0.62 14.46 -0.37
N THR A 80 1.69 15.24 -0.51
CA THR A 80 2.92 14.86 -1.20
C THR A 80 4.07 14.76 -0.21
N GLY A 81 5.04 13.92 -0.54
CA GLY A 81 6.09 13.52 0.37
C GLY A 81 7.33 12.98 -0.32
N GLN A 82 8.26 12.55 0.52
CA GLN A 82 9.43 11.77 0.16
C GLN A 82 9.27 10.34 0.69
N VAL A 83 9.73 9.36 -0.09
CA VAL A 83 9.76 7.97 0.38
C VAL A 83 10.83 7.81 1.44
N GLY A 84 10.48 7.14 2.54
CA GLY A 84 11.41 6.73 3.57
C GLY A 84 11.32 5.24 3.87
N GLY A 85 12.35 4.74 4.53
CA GLY A 85 12.45 3.36 4.99
C GLY A 85 13.67 3.16 5.87
N ASN A 86 13.94 1.92 6.25
CA ASN A 86 15.14 1.58 7.01
C ASN A 86 16.40 1.58 6.11
N SER A 87 17.55 1.89 6.70
CA SER A 87 18.86 1.85 6.05
C SER A 87 19.21 0.45 5.53
N HIS A 88 19.89 0.41 4.39
CA HIS A 88 20.45 -0.81 3.82
C HIS A 88 21.48 -1.48 4.76
N ALA A 89 22.08 -0.72 5.68
CA ALA A 89 23.06 -1.22 6.64
C ALA A 89 22.41 -1.98 7.81
N TYR A 90 21.12 -1.77 8.07
CA TYR A 90 20.44 -2.33 9.24
C TYR A 90 19.75 -3.66 8.87
N LYS A 91 19.92 -4.66 9.76
CA LYS A 91 19.42 -6.03 9.57
C LYS A 91 18.01 -6.27 10.12
N ALA A 92 17.54 -5.38 10.98
CA ALA A 92 16.22 -5.40 11.59
C ALA A 92 15.59 -4.00 11.50
N GLY A 93 14.28 -3.92 11.74
CA GLY A 93 13.50 -2.66 11.64
C GLY A 93 12.35 -2.76 10.64
N GLY A 94 11.86 -1.61 10.19
CA GLY A 94 10.78 -1.53 9.19
C GLY A 94 11.16 -2.10 7.82
N VAL A 95 10.36 -3.04 7.31
CA VAL A 95 10.53 -3.64 5.97
C VAL A 95 9.77 -2.89 4.87
N ASN A 96 8.75 -2.12 5.25
CA ASN A 96 7.93 -1.34 4.33
C ASN A 96 8.55 0.03 4.04
N TYR A 97 8.14 0.60 2.91
CA TYR A 97 8.34 1.99 2.58
C TYR A 97 7.21 2.82 3.19
N LEU A 98 7.53 4.07 3.50
CA LEU A 98 6.60 5.06 4.00
C LEU A 98 6.62 6.27 3.08
N CYS A 99 5.47 6.90 2.87
CA CYS A 99 5.41 8.22 2.26
C CYS A 99 5.45 9.27 3.36
N LEU A 100 6.58 9.95 3.51
CA LEU A 100 6.79 10.94 4.57
C LEU A 100 6.35 12.31 4.06
N PRO A 101 5.42 13.00 4.73
CA PRO A 101 4.95 14.31 4.26
C PRO A 101 6.10 15.32 4.23
N ASN A 102 6.08 16.22 3.23
CA ASN A 102 7.11 17.26 3.08
C ASN A 102 7.20 18.23 4.28
N HIS A 103 6.11 18.35 5.05
CA HIS A 103 6.03 19.17 6.24
C HIS A 103 5.63 18.30 7.43
N PRO A 104 6.56 17.56 8.05
CA PRO A 104 6.27 16.71 9.19
C PRO A 104 6.07 17.55 10.46
N GLU A 105 5.15 17.10 11.31
CA GLU A 105 5.05 17.59 12.69
C GLU A 105 6.00 16.79 13.58
N ASN A 106 6.93 17.47 14.24
CA ASN A 106 7.90 16.82 15.11
C ASN A 106 7.33 16.66 16.53
N GLY A 107 7.35 15.43 17.04
CA GLY A 107 7.08 15.14 18.44
C GLY A 107 8.26 15.51 19.36
N LYS A 108 8.09 15.24 20.66
CA LYS A 108 9.20 15.35 21.62
C LYS A 108 10.26 14.31 21.30
N THR A 109 11.51 14.75 21.16
CA THR A 109 12.65 13.85 20.95
C THR A 109 12.96 13.09 22.23
N PHE A 110 13.04 11.77 22.15
CA PHE A 110 13.57 10.93 23.22
C PHE A 110 14.92 10.36 22.79
N SER A 111 15.96 10.58 23.58
CA SER A 111 17.26 9.96 23.36
C SER A 111 17.22 8.48 23.78
N GLY A 112 17.38 7.56 22.83
CA GLY A 112 17.46 6.11 23.04
C GLY A 112 17.95 5.39 21.79
N GLU A 113 18.30 4.10 21.91
CA GLU A 113 18.65 3.22 20.78
C GLU A 113 17.41 2.85 19.96
N ASN A 114 16.84 3.81 19.24
CA ASN A 114 15.66 3.60 18.41
C ASN A 114 16.06 3.31 16.95
N ASP A 115 15.20 2.56 16.25
CA ASP A 115 15.31 2.39 14.80
C ASP A 115 15.21 3.75 14.11
N GLN A 116 15.99 3.94 13.05
CA GLN A 116 16.09 5.21 12.33
C GLN A 116 15.38 5.12 10.99
N LEU A 117 14.68 6.20 10.66
CA LEU A 117 14.01 6.34 9.38
C LEU A 117 14.89 7.16 8.43
N PHE A 118 15.23 6.57 7.28
CA PHE A 118 16.06 7.17 6.26
C PHE A 118 15.24 7.48 5.02
N GLY A 119 15.68 8.47 4.23
CA GLY A 119 15.13 8.68 2.89
C GLY A 119 15.50 7.51 1.97
N ALA A 120 14.60 7.19 1.04
CA ALA A 120 14.86 6.21 -0.01
C ALA A 120 15.33 6.92 -1.29
N GLU A 121 16.27 6.27 -1.99
CA GLU A 121 16.79 6.72 -3.28
C GLU A 121 16.56 5.65 -4.35
N TYR A 122 16.54 6.10 -5.60
CA TYR A 122 16.55 5.19 -6.74
C TYR A 122 17.95 4.63 -6.94
N GLU A 123 18.09 3.32 -6.77
CA GLU A 123 19.28 2.57 -7.14
C GLU A 123 19.01 1.77 -8.42
N THR A 124 18.94 2.50 -9.54
CA THR A 124 18.77 1.96 -10.88
C THR A 124 20.13 1.94 -11.58
N ASP A 125 20.91 0.88 -11.33
CA ASP A 125 22.29 0.66 -11.78
C ASP A 125 22.67 1.39 -13.10
N SER A 126 23.73 2.19 -13.03
CA SER A 126 24.31 2.96 -14.15
C SER A 126 24.70 2.13 -15.39
N GLY A 127 24.91 0.81 -15.23
CA GLY A 127 25.28 -0.10 -16.33
C GLY A 127 24.10 -0.78 -17.03
N TYR A 128 22.92 -0.80 -16.41
CA TYR A 128 21.73 -1.47 -16.92
C TYR A 128 20.58 -0.49 -16.81
N LYS A 129 20.39 0.35 -17.85
CA LYS A 129 19.18 1.17 -17.98
C LYS A 129 17.99 0.25 -17.73
N SER A 130 17.36 0.37 -16.56
CA SER A 130 16.09 -0.29 -16.29
C SER A 130 15.18 0.17 -17.42
N SER A 131 14.87 -0.77 -18.33
CA SER A 131 14.66 -0.52 -19.77
C SER A 131 13.36 0.21 -20.12
N GLY A 132 12.85 1.06 -19.24
CA GLY A 132 11.84 2.05 -19.59
C GLY A 132 11.58 3.15 -18.57
N MET A 133 12.45 3.39 -17.58
CA MET A 133 12.39 4.66 -16.84
C MET A 133 12.99 5.78 -17.71
N LYS A 134 12.28 6.91 -17.81
CA LYS A 134 12.59 7.98 -18.76
C LYS A 134 13.83 8.78 -18.39
N ASP A 135 14.03 9.01 -17.09
CA ASP A 135 15.08 9.86 -16.57
C ASP A 135 16.20 9.04 -15.93
N ASN A 136 17.41 9.61 -15.89
CA ASN A 136 18.45 9.08 -15.01
C ASN A 136 18.08 9.40 -13.57
N LEU A 137 17.55 8.39 -12.88
CA LEU A 137 17.08 8.49 -11.51
C LEU A 137 18.12 8.02 -10.49
N GLN A 138 19.22 7.40 -10.91
CA GLN A 138 20.26 6.88 -10.03
C GLN A 138 20.65 7.90 -8.94
N GLN A 139 20.64 7.47 -7.68
CA GLN A 139 20.98 8.26 -6.48
C GLN A 139 20.09 9.49 -6.26
N LYS A 140 18.90 9.53 -6.86
CA LYS A 140 17.93 10.58 -6.61
C LYS A 140 16.88 10.11 -5.63
N GLU A 141 16.43 11.02 -4.78
CA GLU A 141 15.38 10.76 -3.80
C GLU A 141 14.05 10.48 -4.50
N VAL A 142 13.31 9.52 -3.93
CA VAL A 142 12.04 9.05 -4.48
C VAL A 142 10.90 9.91 -3.92
N PRO A 143 10.15 10.68 -4.74
CA PRO A 143 8.95 11.36 -4.28
C PRO A 143 7.78 10.38 -4.16
N CYS A 144 6.76 10.78 -3.40
CA CYS A 144 5.50 10.07 -3.32
C CYS A 144 4.31 11.02 -3.20
N ALA A 145 3.14 10.52 -3.60
CA ALA A 145 1.87 11.20 -3.41
C ALA A 145 0.87 10.21 -2.82
N VAL A 146 0.18 10.62 -1.76
CA VAL A 146 -0.93 9.89 -1.18
C VAL A 146 -2.22 10.40 -1.78
N CYS A 147 -2.98 9.49 -2.38
CA CYS A 147 -4.11 9.79 -3.26
C CYS A 147 -5.37 9.16 -2.72
N HIS A 148 -6.46 9.92 -2.69
CA HIS A 148 -7.77 9.47 -2.28
C HIS A 148 -8.70 9.41 -3.49
N GLN A 149 -9.17 8.21 -3.82
CA GLN A 149 -10.10 7.98 -4.92
C GLN A 149 -11.51 7.77 -4.39
N ARG A 150 -12.39 8.72 -4.69
CA ARG A 150 -13.81 8.67 -4.31
C ARG A 150 -14.57 7.62 -5.12
N ASN A 151 -15.66 7.12 -4.55
CA ASN A 151 -16.57 6.15 -5.17
C ASN A 151 -15.84 4.86 -5.60
N ARG A 152 -14.85 4.45 -4.80
CA ARG A 152 -14.09 3.21 -4.93
C ARG A 152 -13.92 2.60 -3.55
N SER A 153 -14.06 1.29 -3.46
CA SER A 153 -14.01 0.58 -2.17
C SER A 153 -12.68 -0.15 -1.94
N VAL A 154 -11.93 -0.44 -3.00
CA VAL A 154 -10.71 -1.26 -2.94
C VAL A 154 -9.66 -0.77 -3.94
N ILE A 155 -8.40 -0.98 -3.59
CA ILE A 155 -7.25 -0.81 -4.47
C ILE A 155 -6.42 -2.09 -4.46
N LEU A 156 -5.85 -2.46 -5.60
CA LEU A 156 -5.02 -3.65 -5.74
C LEU A 156 -3.85 -3.38 -6.69
N MET A 157 -2.64 -3.69 -6.24
CA MET A 157 -1.47 -3.80 -7.10
C MET A 157 -1.46 -5.19 -7.73
N ILE A 158 -1.48 -5.27 -9.07
CA ILE A 158 -1.42 -6.52 -9.82
C ILE A 158 -0.02 -6.65 -10.44
N PRO A 159 0.85 -7.51 -9.89
CA PRO A 159 2.20 -7.65 -10.40
C PRO A 159 2.20 -8.33 -11.79
N VAL A 160 3.21 -8.04 -12.61
CA VAL A 160 3.44 -8.67 -13.93
C VAL A 160 2.29 -8.46 -14.94
N LYS A 161 1.37 -7.52 -14.69
CA LYS A 161 0.25 -7.22 -15.60
C LYS A 161 0.14 -5.72 -15.87
N LYS A 162 0.00 -5.35 -17.14
CA LYS A 162 -0.20 -3.96 -17.59
C LYS A 162 -1.68 -3.58 -17.76
N THR A 163 -2.60 -4.54 -17.62
CA THR A 163 -4.04 -4.37 -17.85
C THR A 163 -4.85 -4.81 -16.64
N CYS A 164 -5.96 -4.12 -16.40
CA CYS A 164 -6.89 -4.47 -15.34
C CYS A 164 -7.73 -5.71 -15.69
N HIS A 165 -8.21 -6.43 -14.68
CA HIS A 165 -9.26 -7.42 -14.87
C HIS A 165 -10.59 -6.72 -15.22
N LYS A 166 -11.55 -7.47 -15.78
CA LYS A 166 -12.88 -6.92 -16.09
C LYS A 166 -13.51 -6.31 -14.83
N GLY A 167 -14.04 -5.10 -14.94
CA GLY A 167 -14.63 -4.35 -13.82
C GLY A 167 -13.63 -3.55 -12.97
N TRP A 168 -12.32 -3.69 -13.22
CA TRP A 168 -11.28 -2.90 -12.54
C TRP A 168 -10.84 -1.72 -13.41
N THR A 169 -10.57 -0.59 -12.77
CA THR A 169 -9.99 0.60 -13.41
C THR A 169 -8.52 0.77 -13.02
N SER A 170 -7.69 1.19 -13.97
CA SER A 170 -6.26 1.43 -13.70
C SER A 170 -6.07 2.81 -13.09
N GLU A 171 -5.45 2.87 -11.91
CA GLU A 171 -5.03 4.12 -11.28
C GLU A 171 -3.67 4.58 -11.83
N TYR A 172 -2.67 3.67 -11.85
CA TYR A 172 -1.41 3.87 -12.54
C TYR A 172 -0.75 2.53 -12.89
N SER A 173 0.34 2.59 -13.65
CA SER A 173 1.17 1.43 -14.01
C SER A 173 2.64 1.79 -13.89
N GLY A 174 3.48 0.79 -13.63
CA GLY A 174 4.84 1.03 -13.20
C GLY A 174 5.74 -0.20 -13.23
N TYR A 175 6.90 -0.05 -12.61
CA TYR A 175 7.91 -1.06 -12.43
C TYR A 175 7.93 -1.52 -10.97
N LEU A 176 8.09 -2.82 -10.74
CA LEU A 176 8.30 -3.34 -9.38
C LEU A 176 9.76 -3.13 -8.99
N LEU A 177 9.97 -2.29 -7.99
CA LEU A 177 11.27 -2.01 -7.40
C LEU A 177 11.32 -2.54 -5.97
N THR A 178 12.50 -2.97 -5.56
CA THR A 178 12.82 -3.39 -4.19
C THR A 178 14.32 -3.16 -3.94
N ASP A 179 14.78 -3.48 -2.74
CA ASP A 179 16.16 -3.29 -2.31
C ASP A 179 17.14 -4.19 -3.08
N HIS A 180 18.42 -3.84 -3.02
CA HIS A 180 19.48 -4.63 -3.63
C HIS A 180 19.55 -6.02 -2.99
N LYS A 181 19.82 -7.05 -3.81
CA LYS A 181 19.81 -8.46 -3.42
C LYS A 181 20.73 -8.85 -2.24
N THR A 182 21.70 -8.00 -1.88
CA THR A 182 22.62 -8.23 -0.75
C THR A 182 22.20 -7.52 0.54
N HIS A 183 21.13 -6.72 0.49
CA HIS A 183 20.58 -6.00 1.63
C HIS A 183 19.50 -6.84 2.33
N SER A 184 18.94 -6.28 3.41
CA SER A 184 17.83 -6.90 4.15
C SER A 184 16.55 -6.90 3.29
N SER A 185 15.67 -7.87 3.53
CA SER A 185 14.41 -7.97 2.80
C SER A 185 13.56 -6.70 2.92
N LYS A 186 13.05 -6.22 1.79
CA LYS A 186 12.08 -5.13 1.68
C LYS A 186 10.83 -5.58 0.93
N GLU A 187 9.75 -4.82 1.08
CA GLU A 187 8.59 -5.00 0.21
C GLU A 187 8.88 -4.63 -1.25
N TYR A 188 7.97 -5.01 -2.14
CA TYR A 188 8.00 -4.58 -3.53
C TYR A 188 7.08 -3.37 -3.71
N ALA A 189 7.64 -2.26 -4.18
CA ALA A 189 6.89 -1.06 -4.50
C ALA A 189 6.63 -0.99 -6.03
N CYS A 190 5.40 -0.69 -6.42
CA CYS A 190 5.08 -0.34 -7.80
C CYS A 190 5.41 1.13 -8.02
N VAL A 191 6.55 1.42 -8.63
CA VAL A 191 7.00 2.78 -8.93
C VAL A 191 6.48 3.19 -10.30
N ASP A 192 5.85 4.37 -10.40
CA ASP A 192 5.24 4.87 -11.62
C ASP A 192 6.21 4.79 -12.82
N LYS A 193 5.70 4.40 -13.99
CA LYS A 193 6.51 4.27 -15.21
C LYS A 193 7.16 5.60 -15.64
N ASP A 194 6.51 6.72 -15.30
CA ASP A 194 6.96 8.09 -15.58
C ASP A 194 7.51 8.73 -14.29
N ALA A 195 8.21 7.92 -13.50
CA ALA A 195 8.86 8.31 -12.25
C ALA A 195 9.75 9.55 -12.43
N GLU A 196 9.72 10.40 -11.41
CA GLU A 196 10.46 11.64 -11.37
C GLU A 196 11.30 11.70 -10.09
N PRO A 197 12.41 12.46 -10.07
CA PRO A 197 13.15 12.69 -8.85
C PRO A 197 12.45 13.73 -7.97
N LEU A 198 12.78 13.72 -6.69
CA LEU A 198 12.55 14.87 -5.82
C LEU A 198 13.60 15.93 -6.17
N ASP A 199 13.21 16.98 -6.91
CA ASP A 199 14.16 18.03 -7.29
C ASP A 199 14.61 18.79 -6.02
N ASN A 200 15.93 19.02 -5.92
CA ASN A 200 16.66 19.62 -4.80
C ASN A 200 15.84 20.55 -3.89
N LYS A 201 15.79 20.16 -2.61
CA LYS A 201 15.45 20.97 -1.41
C LYS A 201 15.32 22.46 -1.68
N THR A 202 14.10 22.97 -1.85
CA THR A 202 13.80 24.33 -1.41
C THR A 202 13.83 24.35 0.12
N VAL A 203 15.01 24.72 0.62
CA VAL A 203 15.40 25.26 1.94
C VAL A 203 14.46 24.98 3.11
#